data_AF-A0A6L3ZWA1-F1
#
_entry.id   AF-A0A6L3ZWA1-F1
#
_cell.length_a   1.000
_cell.length_b   1.000
_cell.length_c   1.000
_cell.angle_alpha   90.00
_cell.angle_beta   90.00
_cell.angle_gamma   90.00
#
_symmetry.space_group_name_H-M   'P 1'
#
loop_
_entity.id
_entity.type
_entity.pdbx_description
1 polymer ?
#
loop_
_entity_poly.entity_id
_entity_poly.type
_entity_poly.pdbx_seq_one_letter_code
_entity_poly.pdbx_strand_id
1 'polypeptide(L)'
;MSLEANKRLVRRYFEDAPFNPTACDEIFAPRFQFHTIMHANVTPQVVESSPDGEKVAYEQHKATFGGWHFKIEEMIAEDDRVMVRWTSHGTHIGE
;
A
#
# COMPACT_ATOMS: atom_id res chain seq x y z
N MET A 1 -17.94 -8.34 4.40
CA MET A 1 -17.84 -7.91 2.98
C MET A 1 -17.73 -9.17 2.12
N SER A 2 -18.08 -9.12 0.83
CA SER A 2 -17.78 -10.24 -0.07
C SER A 2 -16.29 -10.26 -0.44
N LEU A 3 -15.78 -11.41 -0.86
CA LEU A 3 -14.39 -11.54 -1.35
C LEU A 3 -14.07 -10.48 -2.42
N GLU A 4 -14.98 -10.27 -3.35
CA GLU A 4 -14.84 -9.26 -4.40
C GLU A 4 -14.86 -7.82 -3.86
N ALA A 5 -15.61 -7.54 -2.79
CA ALA A 5 -15.56 -6.25 -2.13
C ALA A 5 -14.22 -6.02 -1.42
N ASN A 6 -13.66 -7.04 -0.76
CA ASN A 6 -12.33 -6.97 -0.15
C ASN A 6 -11.25 -6.74 -1.21
N LYS A 7 -11.29 -7.48 -2.32
CA LYS A 7 -10.37 -7.28 -3.45
C LYS A 7 -10.46 -5.87 -4.03
N ARG A 8 -11.67 -5.33 -4.19
CA ARG A 8 -11.84 -3.94 -4.67
C ARG A 8 -11.23 -2.92 -3.70
N LEU A 9 -11.44 -3.10 -2.40
CA LEU A 9 -10.87 -2.21 -1.39
C LEU A 9 -9.33 -2.22 -1.45
N VAL A 10 -8.73 -3.40 -1.51
CA VAL A 10 -7.27 -3.56 -1.59
C VAL A 10 -6.72 -3.09 -2.94
N ARG A 11 -7.45 -3.26 -4.05
CA ARG A 11 -7.03 -2.72 -5.36
C ARG A 11 -6.92 -1.19 -5.31
N ARG A 12 -7.89 -0.52 -4.67
CA ARG A 12 -7.85 0.94 -4.50
C ARG A 12 -6.63 1.41 -3.72
N TYR A 13 -6.14 0.62 -2.75
CA TYR A 13 -4.89 0.95 -2.06
C TYR A 13 -3.71 1.13 -3.03
N PHE A 14 -3.57 0.24 -4.03
CA PHE A 14 -2.46 0.31 -4.99
C PHE A 14 -2.70 1.27 -6.16
N GLU A 15 -3.94 1.38 -6.65
CA GLU A 15 -4.26 2.08 -7.90
C GLU A 15 -4.84 3.50 -7.71
N ASP A 16 -5.53 3.77 -6.60
CA ASP A 16 -6.28 5.02 -6.35
C ASP A 16 -5.56 5.87 -5.29
N ALA A 17 -5.29 5.30 -4.11
CA ALA A 17 -4.76 6.02 -2.96
C ALA A 17 -3.44 6.79 -3.19
N PRO A 18 -2.48 6.33 -4.04
CA PRO A 18 -1.28 7.11 -4.34
C PRO A 18 -1.56 8.43 -5.06
N PHE A 19 -2.66 8.52 -5.80
CA PHE A 19 -3.07 9.69 -6.60
C PHE A 19 -4.24 10.46 -5.97
N ASN A 20 -4.97 9.81 -5.07
CA ASN A 20 -6.14 10.36 -4.40
C ASN A 20 -6.02 10.16 -2.87
N PRO A 21 -5.43 11.13 -2.15
CA PRO A 21 -5.18 11.00 -0.72
C PRO A 21 -6.41 10.73 0.14
N THR A 22 -7.61 11.17 -0.28
CA THR A 22 -8.85 10.92 0.48
C THR A 22 -9.27 9.46 0.44
N ALA A 23 -8.79 8.67 -0.53
CA ALA A 23 -9.04 7.25 -0.56
C ALA A 23 -8.40 6.53 0.65
N CYS A 24 -7.30 7.06 1.21
CA CYS A 24 -6.72 6.51 2.43
C CYS A 24 -7.71 6.51 3.60
N ASP A 25 -8.54 7.55 3.72
CA ASP A 25 -9.53 7.66 4.80
C ASP A 25 -10.66 6.63 4.70
N GLU A 26 -10.93 6.13 3.48
CA GLU A 26 -11.95 5.12 3.21
C GLU A 26 -11.41 3.69 3.31
N ILE A 27 -10.11 3.49 3.01
CA ILE A 27 -9.48 2.17 2.93
C ILE A 27 -8.97 1.70 4.29
N PHE A 28 -8.36 2.61 5.05
CA PHE A 28 -7.64 2.25 6.26
C PHE A 28 -8.50 2.39 7.52
N ALA A 29 -8.27 1.48 8.47
CA ALA A 29 -8.74 1.69 9.83
C ALA A 29 -8.05 2.93 10.45
N PRO A 30 -8.66 3.62 11.43
CA PRO A 30 -8.06 4.79 12.07
C PRO A 30 -6.67 4.54 12.67
N ARG A 31 -6.40 3.29 13.07
CA ARG A 31 -5.11 2.76 13.50
C ARG A 31 -4.93 1.35 12.99
N PHE A 32 -3.76 1.04 12.44
CA PHE A 32 -3.43 -0.31 11.98
C PHE A 32 -1.92 -0.54 12.08
N GLN A 33 -1.51 -1.80 11.85
CA GLN A 33 -0.12 -2.21 11.92
C GLN A 33 0.34 -2.81 10.61
N PHE A 34 1.51 -2.40 10.14
CA PHE A 34 2.24 -3.13 9.13
C PHE A 34 3.18 -4.13 9.78
N HIS A 35 3.01 -5.39 9.40
CA HIS A 35 3.95 -6.46 9.73
C HIS A 35 4.83 -6.67 8.50
N THR A 36 6.07 -6.17 8.55
CA THR A 36 6.98 -6.17 7.40
C THR A 36 8.27 -6.94 7.68
N ILE A 37 8.83 -7.51 6.62
CA ILE A 37 10.20 -8.02 6.59
C ILE A 37 10.85 -7.34 5.39
N MET A 38 11.94 -6.61 5.62
CA MET A 38 12.66 -5.93 4.54
C MET A 38 13.92 -6.73 4.20
N HIS A 39 14.34 -6.73 2.94
CA HIS A 39 15.53 -7.48 2.52
C HIS A 39 16.78 -7.13 3.36
N ALA A 40 16.91 -5.87 3.78
CA ALA A 40 18.03 -5.41 4.61
C ALA A 40 18.00 -5.94 6.06
N ASN A 41 16.86 -6.45 6.55
CA ASN A 41 16.71 -6.96 7.91
C ASN A 41 15.68 -8.09 7.97
N VAL A 42 16.14 -9.31 8.29
CA VAL A 42 15.27 -10.48 8.46
C VAL A 42 14.47 -10.46 9.77
N THR A 43 14.69 -9.47 10.64
CA THR A 43 13.90 -9.28 11.86
C THR A 43 12.55 -8.68 11.47
N PRO A 44 11.42 -9.35 11.76
CA PRO A 44 10.10 -8.77 11.52
C PRO A 44 9.94 -7.45 12.26
N GLN A 45 9.43 -6.45 11.56
CA GLN A 45 9.09 -5.15 12.14
C GLN A 45 7.58 -4.98 12.17
N VAL A 46 7.10 -4.43 13.28
CA VAL A 46 5.70 -4.02 13.42
C VAL A 46 5.69 -2.50 13.57
N VAL A 47 5.11 -1.82 12.59
CA VAL A 47 5.02 -0.36 12.55
C VAL A 47 3.55 0.03 12.62
N GLU A 48 3.19 0.86 13.58
CA GLU A 48 1.85 1.45 13.63
C GLU A 48 1.72 2.56 12.57
N SER A 49 0.59 2.60 11.87
CA SER A 49 0.27 3.64 10.90
C SER A 49 -1.20 4.08 11.03
N SER A 50 -1.56 5.10 10.26
CA SER A 50 -2.87 5.72 10.17
C SER A 50 -3.12 6.19 8.74
N PRO A 51 -4.37 6.55 8.35
CA PRO A 51 -4.64 7.09 7.03
C PRO A 51 -3.73 8.28 6.66
N ASP A 52 -3.45 9.18 7.61
CA ASP A 52 -2.56 10.32 7.38
C ASP A 52 -1.08 9.90 7.24
N GLY A 53 -0.65 8.87 7.98
CA GLY A 53 0.67 8.27 7.81
C GLY A 53 0.88 7.75 6.39
N GLU A 54 -0.13 7.10 5.80
CA GLU A 54 -0.07 6.59 4.43
C GLU A 54 -0.04 7.69 3.39
N LYS A 55 -0.81 8.76 3.59
CA LYS A 55 -0.75 9.94 2.70
C LYS A 55 0.67 10.52 2.66
N VAL A 56 1.31 10.68 3.82
CA VAL A 56 2.70 11.16 3.91
C VAL A 56 3.66 10.18 3.23
N ALA A 57 3.50 8.87 3.46
CA ALA A 57 4.34 7.86 2.83
C ALA A 57 4.23 7.90 1.29
N TYR A 58 3.03 8.07 0.74
CA TYR A 58 2.83 8.21 -0.70
C TYR A 58 3.46 9.47 -1.29
N GLU A 59 3.37 10.60 -0.61
CA GLU A 59 4.08 11.82 -1.04
C GLU A 59 5.60 11.62 -1.04
N GLN A 60 6.14 10.96 -0.01
CA GLN A 60 7.58 10.65 0.05
C GLN A 60 8.02 9.73 -1.09
N HIS A 61 7.26 8.69 -1.40
CA HIS A 61 7.57 7.80 -2.51
C HIS A 61 7.52 8.53 -3.86
N LYS A 62 6.52 9.36 -4.10
CA LYS A 62 6.41 10.18 -5.33
C LYS A 62 7.57 11.19 -5.46
N ALA A 63 8.01 11.78 -4.35
CA ALA A 63 9.14 12.70 -4.34
C ALA A 63 10.49 11.99 -4.61
N THR A 64 10.62 10.74 -4.14
CA THR A 64 11.86 9.95 -4.27
C THR A 64 11.96 9.25 -5.63
N PHE A 65 10.81 8.81 -6.17
CA PHE A 65 10.72 8.01 -7.38
C PHE A 65 9.87 8.71 -8.46
N GLY A 66 10.53 9.22 -9.50
CA GLY A 66 9.87 9.80 -10.66
C GLY A 66 9.06 8.75 -11.44
N GLY A 67 7.81 9.07 -11.78
CA GLY A 67 6.91 8.14 -12.48
C GLY A 67 6.46 6.94 -11.63
N TRP A 68 6.50 7.09 -10.30
CA TRP A 68 6.18 6.01 -9.38
C TRP A 68 4.76 5.47 -9.53
N HIS A 69 4.63 4.15 -9.65
CA HIS A 69 3.36 3.45 -9.63
C HIS A 69 3.53 1.99 -9.22
N PHE A 70 2.41 1.37 -8.82
CA PHE A 70 2.33 -0.06 -8.58
C PHE A 70 1.66 -0.76 -9.76
N LYS A 71 2.09 -1.99 -10.03
CA LYS A 71 1.44 -2.94 -10.91
C LYS A 71 1.02 -4.16 -10.10
N ILE A 72 -0.29 -4.42 -10.05
CA ILE A 72 -0.82 -5.64 -9.45
C ILE A 72 -0.66 -6.78 -10.46
N GLU A 73 0.04 -7.84 -10.06
CA GLU A 73 0.21 -9.05 -10.87
C GLU A 73 -0.85 -10.10 -10.53
N GLU A 74 -1.25 -10.18 -9.26
CA GLU A 74 -2.19 -11.20 -8.79
C GLU A 74 -2.87 -10.78 -7.49
N MET A 75 -4.12 -11.21 -7.33
CA MET A 75 -4.91 -10.95 -6.13
C MET A 75 -5.79 -12.15 -5.76
N ILE A 76 -5.49 -12.76 -4.62
CA ILE A 76 -6.17 -13.93 -4.08
C ILE A 76 -6.87 -13.50 -2.79
N ALA A 77 -8.12 -13.89 -2.61
CA ALA A 77 -8.88 -13.57 -1.41
C ALA A 77 -9.49 -14.84 -0.81
N GLU A 78 -9.43 -14.92 0.51
CA GLU A 78 -10.00 -15.99 1.33
C GLU A 78 -10.49 -15.34 2.63
N ASP A 79 -11.74 -15.64 3.01
CA ASP A 79 -12.44 -15.01 4.12
C ASP A 79 -12.34 -13.46 4.11
N ASP A 80 -11.62 -12.89 5.08
CA ASP A 80 -11.39 -11.46 5.23
C ASP A 80 -10.01 -11.00 4.74
N ARG A 81 -9.21 -11.91 4.17
CA ARG A 81 -7.83 -11.66 3.76
C ARG A 81 -7.70 -11.50 2.26
N VAL A 82 -6.78 -10.63 1.86
CA VAL A 82 -6.39 -10.46 0.45
C VAL A 82 -4.88 -10.48 0.38
N MET A 83 -4.34 -11.42 -0.40
CA MET A 83 -2.94 -11.46 -0.78
C MET A 83 -2.79 -10.76 -2.13
N VAL A 84 -1.77 -9.91 -2.24
CA VAL A 84 -1.43 -9.22 -3.49
C VAL A 84 0.03 -9.49 -3.83
N ARG A 85 0.27 -9.97 -5.04
CA ARG A 85 1.60 -9.94 -5.66
C ARG A 85 1.65 -8.71 -6.56
N TRP A 86 2.62 -7.85 -6.34
CA TRP A 86 2.74 -6.57 -7.03
C TRP A 86 4.20 -6.25 -7.35
N THR A 87 4.39 -5.38 -8.33
CA THR A 87 5.67 -4.78 -8.70
C THR A 87 5.56 -3.27 -8.53
N SER A 88 6.52 -2.62 -7.88
CA SER A 88 6.61 -1.16 -7.88
C SER A 88 7.63 -0.71 -8.92
N HIS A 89 7.26 0.31 -9.67
CA HIS A 89 8.09 0.93 -10.70
C HIS A 89 8.34 2.38 -10.33
N GLY A 90 9.54 2.87 -10.61
CA GLY A 90 9.89 4.27 -10.44
C GLY A 90 11.36 4.50 -10.75
N THR A 91 11.70 5.73 -11.12
CA THR A 91 13.08 6.15 -11.34
C THR A 91 13.57 6.89 -10.10
N HIS A 92 14.65 6.45 -9.47
CA HIS A 92 15.22 7.20 -8.33
C HIS A 92 15.69 8.58 -8.82
N ILE A 93 15.06 9.64 -8.29
CA ILE A 93 15.36 11.04 -8.62
C ILE A 93 15.88 11.82 -7.41
N GLY A 94 16.04 11.15 -6.26
CA GLY A 94 16.78 11.68 -5.13
C GLY A 94 18.30 11.67 -5.38
N GLU A 95 19.04 12.47 -4.60
CA GLU A 95 20.50 12.39 -4.52
C GLU A 95 20.98 11.04 -3.93
#